data_AF-A0A2H3B7U0-F1
#
_entry.id   AF-A0A2H3B7U0-F1
#
_cell.length_a   1.000
_cell.length_b   1.000
_cell.length_c   1.000
_cell.angle_alpha   90.00
_cell.angle_beta   90.00
_cell.angle_gamma   90.00
#
_symmetry.space_group_name_H-M   'P 1'
#
loop_
_entity.id
_entity.type
_entity.pdbx_description
1 polymer ?
#
loop_
_entity_poly.entity_id
_entity_poly.type
_entity_poly.pdbx_seq_one_letter_code
_entity_poly.pdbx_strand_id
1 'polypeptide(L)'
;MGSRTTSVKLPTLDLSKPSPMRVRGRSGSIVKVEQVGDRSAEDALDQSLFVNINANWVNAKGAWLIHVVLICAGKVLIDTLPGMSQQVSWTLVNLVYLALSYLMFHWVTGMPFEGDLRGGAYDDLTLWEQIDDGAQYTPAKKWLFSVPVVLFLASTHYTNYNPWLFAVNLTALIFVLIPKLPQLHRQRVRFMADDASGIATPVTPSFPPSGTQTPVDHAARLSDITDANFQ
;
A
#
# COMPACT_ATOMS: atom_id res chain seq x y z
N MET A 1 3.20 62.44 -46.64
CA MET A 1 4.62 62.42 -46.24
C MET A 1 4.68 62.85 -44.79
N GLY A 2 4.96 61.93 -43.87
CA GLY A 2 4.96 62.19 -42.42
C GLY A 2 5.61 61.03 -41.68
N SER A 3 6.93 61.06 -41.58
CA SER A 3 7.73 60.12 -40.79
C SER A 3 7.59 60.47 -39.31
N ARG A 4 7.20 59.51 -38.47
CA ARG A 4 7.23 59.62 -37.01
C ARG A 4 8.18 58.56 -36.47
N THR A 5 9.39 58.97 -36.13
CA THR A 5 10.39 58.18 -35.42
C THR A 5 9.96 58.02 -33.95
N THR A 6 9.82 56.78 -33.49
CA THR A 6 9.74 56.46 -32.05
C THR A 6 10.96 55.63 -31.68
N SER A 7 11.84 56.22 -30.86
CA SER A 7 13.02 55.55 -30.31
C SER A 7 12.60 54.72 -29.10
N VAL A 8 12.68 53.39 -29.21
CA VAL A 8 12.44 52.47 -28.09
C VAL A 8 13.77 52.28 -27.35
N LYS A 9 13.87 52.81 -26.12
CA LYS A 9 14.97 52.48 -25.21
C LYS A 9 14.75 51.07 -24.64
N LEU A 10 15.61 50.14 -25.00
CA LEU A 10 15.71 48.82 -24.35
C LEU A 10 16.41 48.97 -22.99
N PRO A 11 15.92 48.29 -21.94
CA PRO A 11 16.64 48.23 -20.66
C PRO A 11 17.92 47.40 -20.82
N THR A 12 19.04 47.93 -20.33
CA THR A 12 20.31 47.22 -20.25
C THR A 12 20.20 46.10 -19.22
N LEU A 13 20.23 44.84 -19.70
CA LEU A 13 20.37 43.66 -18.84
C LEU A 13 21.80 43.62 -18.30
N ASP A 14 21.94 43.97 -17.02
CA ASP A 14 23.18 43.79 -16.28
C ASP A 14 23.26 42.32 -15.77
N LEU A 15 24.06 41.50 -16.45
CA LEU A 15 24.29 40.09 -16.11
C LEU A 15 25.22 39.89 -14.89
N SER A 16 25.69 40.96 -14.24
CA SER A 16 26.67 40.86 -13.16
C SER A 16 26.10 40.51 -11.77
N LYS A 17 24.76 40.43 -11.62
CA LYS A 17 24.12 40.10 -10.34
C LYS A 17 23.36 38.78 -10.41
N PRO A 18 23.71 37.77 -9.60
CA PRO A 18 22.88 36.59 -9.46
C PRO A 18 21.54 37.04 -8.87
N SER A 19 20.46 36.81 -9.61
CA SER A 19 19.11 36.99 -9.07
C SER A 19 18.96 36.03 -7.89
N PRO A 20 18.40 36.47 -6.73
CA PRO A 20 18.06 35.52 -5.68
C PRO A 20 17.03 34.55 -6.26
N MET A 21 17.44 33.30 -6.48
CA MET A 21 16.52 32.22 -6.78
C MET A 21 15.57 32.11 -5.60
N ARG A 22 14.37 32.67 -5.76
CA ARG A 22 13.26 32.39 -4.86
C ARG A 22 12.91 30.93 -5.07
N VAL A 23 13.48 30.07 -4.23
CA VAL A 23 13.08 28.66 -4.12
C VAL A 23 11.60 28.67 -3.77
N ARG A 24 10.75 28.43 -4.77
CA ARG A 24 9.34 28.22 -4.55
C ARG A 24 9.22 26.91 -3.80
N GLY A 25 8.97 26.98 -2.50
CA GLY A 25 8.67 25.81 -1.67
C GLY A 25 7.57 25.02 -2.37
N ARG A 26 7.86 23.77 -2.72
CA ARG A 26 6.84 22.84 -3.22
C ARG A 26 5.83 22.71 -2.08
N SER A 27 4.57 23.06 -2.34
CA SER A 27 3.49 22.81 -1.39
C SER A 27 3.56 21.35 -0.99
N GLY A 28 3.96 21.09 0.26
CA GLY A 28 3.99 19.73 0.78
C GLY A 28 2.59 19.19 0.75
N SER A 29 2.38 18.05 0.08
CA SER A 29 1.14 17.32 0.22
C SER A 29 1.07 16.82 1.65
N ILE A 30 0.12 17.33 2.44
CA ILE A 30 -0.11 16.89 3.82
C ILE A 30 -0.46 15.39 3.91
N VAL A 31 -0.81 14.80 2.76
CA VAL A 31 -1.14 13.39 2.59
C VAL A 31 -0.27 12.81 1.47
N LYS A 32 0.62 11.89 1.79
CA LYS A 32 1.31 11.06 0.78
C LYS A 32 0.59 9.72 0.71
N VAL A 33 -0.02 9.44 -0.44
CA VAL A 33 -0.48 8.08 -0.77
C VAL A 33 0.73 7.36 -1.36
N GLU A 34 1.23 6.38 -0.64
CA GLU A 34 2.31 5.52 -1.10
C GLU A 34 1.69 4.22 -1.60
N GLN A 35 1.98 3.85 -2.85
CA GLN A 35 1.72 2.51 -3.34
C GLN A 35 2.78 1.59 -2.72
N VAL A 36 2.32 0.69 -1.87
CA VAL A 36 3.16 -0.27 -1.16
C VAL A 36 3.20 -1.54 -1.99
N GLY A 37 4.36 -1.87 -2.55
CA GLY A 37 4.57 -3.06 -3.40
C GLY A 37 4.93 -2.79 -4.85
N ASP A 38 5.06 -1.52 -5.28
CA ASP A 38 5.76 -1.18 -6.53
C ASP A 38 7.20 -0.85 -6.17
N ARG A 39 8.13 -1.83 -6.23
CA ARG A 39 9.57 -1.63 -6.52
C ARG A 39 10.48 -2.88 -6.42
N SER A 40 10.18 -3.94 -7.17
CA SER A 40 11.17 -4.66 -8.00
C SER A 40 10.44 -5.73 -8.81
N ALA A 41 10.84 -6.00 -10.05
CA ALA A 41 10.33 -7.16 -10.78
C ALA A 41 10.69 -8.47 -10.06
N GLU A 42 11.72 -8.42 -9.23
CA GLU A 42 12.24 -9.50 -8.39
C GLU A 42 11.23 -9.89 -7.30
N ASP A 43 10.63 -8.93 -6.59
CA ASP A 43 9.60 -9.20 -5.56
C ASP A 43 8.35 -9.87 -6.16
N ALA A 44 7.94 -9.45 -7.36
CA ALA A 44 6.81 -10.05 -8.05
C ALA A 44 7.12 -11.47 -8.54
N LEU A 45 8.35 -11.71 -9.00
CA LEU A 45 8.83 -13.04 -9.34
C LEU A 45 8.87 -13.92 -8.10
N ASP A 46 9.45 -13.46 -6.99
CA ASP A 46 9.51 -14.20 -5.73
C ASP A 46 8.11 -14.54 -5.20
N GLN A 47 7.16 -13.59 -5.24
CA GLN A 47 5.76 -13.87 -4.88
C GLN A 47 5.13 -14.96 -5.76
N SER A 48 5.45 -14.99 -7.06
CA SER A 48 4.93 -16.00 -7.98
C SER A 48 5.60 -17.39 -7.84
N LEU A 49 6.83 -17.43 -7.33
CA LEU A 49 7.60 -18.65 -7.18
C LEU A 49 7.27 -19.40 -5.88
N PHE A 50 6.77 -18.70 -4.86
CA PHE A 50 6.51 -19.26 -3.55
C PHE A 50 5.03 -19.20 -3.16
N VAL A 51 4.52 -20.34 -2.68
CA VAL A 51 3.15 -20.45 -2.17
C VAL A 51 3.07 -19.77 -0.80
N ASN A 52 2.23 -18.75 -0.66
CA ASN A 52 2.03 -18.04 0.60
C ASN A 52 1.24 -18.89 1.61
N ILE A 53 1.94 -19.62 2.48
CA ILE A 53 1.34 -20.45 3.54
C ILE A 53 0.59 -19.57 4.57
N ASN A 54 1.10 -18.37 4.84
CA ASN A 54 0.54 -17.44 5.83
C ASN A 54 -0.89 -16.99 5.50
N ALA A 55 -1.27 -16.93 4.22
CA ALA A 55 -2.63 -16.58 3.81
C ALA A 55 -3.47 -17.79 3.34
N ASN A 56 -2.83 -18.91 2.98
CA ASN A 56 -3.52 -20.08 2.43
C ASN A 56 -4.53 -20.74 3.37
N TRP A 57 -4.31 -20.67 4.68
CA TRP A 57 -5.25 -21.25 5.65
C TRP A 57 -6.65 -20.64 5.55
N VAL A 58 -6.78 -19.40 5.07
CA VAL A 58 -8.05 -18.71 4.88
C VAL A 58 -8.96 -19.41 3.86
N ASN A 59 -8.39 -20.19 2.94
CA ASN A 59 -9.16 -20.99 1.97
C ASN A 59 -9.71 -22.30 2.55
N ALA A 60 -9.31 -22.70 3.75
CA ALA A 60 -9.84 -23.89 4.39
C ALA A 60 -11.27 -23.64 4.89
N LYS A 61 -12.19 -24.61 4.68
CA LYS A 61 -13.58 -24.51 5.17
C LYS A 61 -13.66 -24.33 6.69
N GLY A 62 -12.73 -24.92 7.44
CA GLY A 62 -12.62 -24.73 8.89
C GLY A 62 -12.31 -23.28 9.28
N ALA A 63 -11.50 -22.58 8.48
CA ALA A 63 -11.21 -21.17 8.67
C ALA A 63 -12.44 -20.28 8.43
N TRP A 64 -13.43 -20.73 7.66
CA TRP A 64 -14.68 -19.97 7.49
C TRP A 64 -15.62 -20.19 8.67
N LEU A 65 -15.70 -21.44 9.12
CA LEU A 65 -16.52 -21.83 10.26
C LEU A 65 -16.07 -21.15 11.56
N ILE A 66 -14.76 -20.95 11.76
CA ILE A 66 -14.24 -20.35 13.00
C ILE A 66 -14.81 -18.94 13.25
N HIS A 67 -15.12 -18.16 12.20
CA HIS A 67 -15.75 -16.85 12.37
C HIS A 67 -17.13 -16.97 13.03
N VAL A 68 -17.94 -17.93 12.59
CA VAL A 68 -19.26 -18.18 13.18
C VAL A 68 -19.11 -18.65 14.62
N VAL A 69 -18.17 -19.58 14.87
CA VAL A 69 -17.89 -20.08 16.22
C VAL A 69 -17.44 -18.97 17.16
N LEU A 70 -16.52 -18.09 16.71
CA LEU A 70 -16.03 -16.96 17.51
C LEU A 70 -17.14 -15.94 17.81
N ILE A 71 -18.02 -15.67 16.85
CA ILE A 71 -19.17 -14.79 17.07
C ILE A 71 -20.12 -15.40 18.10
N CYS A 72 -20.49 -16.68 17.93
CA CYS A 72 -21.40 -17.37 18.85
C CYS A 72 -20.79 -17.49 20.25
N ALA A 73 -19.53 -17.89 20.36
CA ALA A 73 -18.82 -17.99 21.63
C ALA A 73 -18.68 -16.62 22.30
N GLY A 74 -18.28 -15.59 21.55
CA GLY A 74 -18.20 -14.21 22.04
C GLY A 74 -19.56 -13.71 22.55
N LYS A 75 -20.66 -14.03 21.85
CA LYS A 75 -22.02 -13.69 22.28
C LYS A 75 -22.38 -14.37 23.60
N VAL A 76 -22.14 -15.68 23.72
CA VAL A 76 -22.39 -16.42 24.97
C VAL A 76 -21.56 -15.84 26.12
N LEU A 77 -20.27 -15.59 25.90
CA LEU A 77 -19.40 -15.03 26.92
C LEU A 77 -19.89 -13.66 27.40
N ILE A 78 -20.24 -12.76 26.49
CA ILE A 78 -20.74 -11.42 26.85
C ILE A 78 -22.10 -11.49 27.57
N ASP A 79 -22.98 -12.41 27.17
CA ASP A 79 -24.30 -12.58 27.80
C ASP A 79 -24.23 -13.12 29.23
N THR A 80 -23.16 -13.84 29.59
CA THR A 80 -22.98 -14.32 30.96
C THR A 80 -22.68 -13.21 31.97
N LEU A 81 -22.37 -12.00 31.50
CA LEU A 81 -22.09 -10.87 32.38
C LEU A 81 -23.39 -10.33 33.03
N PRO A 82 -23.43 -10.18 34.36
CA PRO A 82 -24.62 -9.71 35.05
C PRO A 82 -24.94 -8.26 34.68
N GLY A 83 -26.22 -7.96 34.45
CA GLY A 83 -26.66 -6.61 34.05
C GLY A 83 -26.49 -6.31 32.55
N MET A 84 -26.05 -7.27 31.74
CA MET A 84 -25.91 -7.09 30.30
C MET A 84 -27.28 -7.01 29.62
N SER A 85 -27.57 -5.89 28.98
CA SER A 85 -28.75 -5.79 28.11
C SER A 85 -28.47 -6.40 26.75
N GLN A 86 -29.53 -6.91 26.11
CA GLN A 86 -29.39 -7.55 24.79
C GLN A 86 -28.83 -6.58 23.73
N GLN A 87 -29.23 -5.31 23.79
CA GLN A 87 -28.77 -4.28 22.83
C GLN A 87 -27.26 -4.01 22.98
N VAL A 88 -26.79 -3.89 24.22
CA VAL A 88 -25.37 -3.67 24.52
C VAL A 88 -24.55 -4.91 24.16
N SER A 89 -25.03 -6.11 24.48
CA SER A 89 -24.37 -7.37 24.13
C SER A 89 -24.12 -7.51 22.63
N TRP A 90 -25.16 -7.31 21.80
CA TRP A 90 -25.02 -7.39 20.34
C TRP A 90 -24.12 -6.29 19.76
N THR A 91 -24.13 -5.10 20.36
CA THR A 91 -23.21 -4.02 19.96
C THR A 91 -21.77 -4.41 20.30
N LEU A 92 -21.52 -4.93 21.51
CA LEU A 92 -20.19 -5.31 21.97
C LEU A 92 -19.61 -6.46 21.14
N VAL A 93 -20.39 -7.51 20.86
CA VAL A 93 -19.97 -8.62 19.99
C VAL A 93 -19.60 -8.11 18.60
N ASN A 94 -20.41 -7.22 18.02
CA ASN A 94 -20.12 -6.63 16.72
C ASN A 94 -18.80 -5.83 16.76
N LEU A 95 -18.62 -4.93 17.73
CA LEU A 95 -17.42 -4.10 17.84
C LEU A 95 -16.16 -4.93 18.11
N VAL A 96 -16.21 -5.91 19.02
CA VAL A 96 -15.08 -6.79 19.33
C VAL A 96 -14.69 -7.62 18.12
N TYR A 97 -15.67 -8.22 17.43
CA TYR A 97 -15.40 -9.00 16.23
C TYR A 97 -14.78 -8.14 15.12
N LEU A 98 -15.31 -6.93 14.89
CA LEU A 98 -14.77 -5.99 13.91
C LEU A 98 -13.34 -5.56 14.26
N ALA A 99 -13.06 -5.27 15.53
CA ALA A 99 -11.73 -4.92 16.01
C ALA A 99 -10.71 -6.06 15.82
N LEU A 100 -11.07 -7.28 16.21
CA LEU A 100 -10.23 -8.47 16.02
C LEU A 100 -10.01 -8.77 14.54
N SER A 101 -11.05 -8.64 13.71
CA SER A 101 -10.95 -8.81 12.27
C SER A 101 -10.03 -7.75 11.65
N TYR A 102 -10.09 -6.49 12.10
CA TYR A 102 -9.22 -5.43 11.62
C TYR A 102 -7.77 -5.70 12.01
N LEU A 103 -7.54 -6.04 13.28
CA LEU A 103 -6.21 -6.39 13.78
C LEU A 103 -5.60 -7.52 12.93
N MET A 104 -6.31 -8.63 12.76
CA MET A 104 -5.79 -9.79 12.05
C MET A 104 -5.54 -9.54 10.56
N PHE A 105 -6.45 -8.85 9.86
CA PHE A 105 -6.36 -8.72 8.40
C PHE A 105 -5.68 -7.45 7.89
N HIS A 106 -5.64 -6.38 8.69
CA HIS A 106 -5.14 -5.07 8.26
C HIS A 106 -4.01 -4.51 9.11
N TRP A 107 -3.83 -4.99 10.35
CA TRP A 107 -2.72 -4.55 11.20
C TRP A 107 -1.54 -5.52 11.18
N VAL A 108 -1.81 -6.84 11.14
CA VAL A 108 -0.75 -7.85 10.99
C VAL A 108 -0.19 -7.78 9.56
N THR A 109 1.11 -7.46 9.46
CA THR A 109 1.89 -7.41 8.22
C THR A 109 3.01 -8.46 8.25
N GLY A 110 3.52 -8.84 7.07
CA GLY A 110 4.63 -9.79 6.95
C GLY A 110 4.24 -11.25 7.16
N MET A 111 5.26 -12.10 7.33
CA MET A 111 5.13 -13.53 7.64
C MET A 111 5.65 -13.80 9.07
N PRO A 112 4.78 -14.07 10.06
CA PRO A 112 5.21 -14.20 11.45
C PRO A 112 6.05 -15.45 11.76
N PHE A 113 6.17 -16.41 10.83
CA PHE A 113 6.79 -17.72 11.09
C PHE A 113 7.91 -18.12 10.11
N GLU A 114 8.27 -17.26 9.15
CA GLU A 114 9.40 -17.51 8.24
C GLU A 114 10.57 -16.59 8.61
N GLY A 115 11.70 -17.18 9.02
CA GLY A 115 12.91 -16.44 9.39
C GLY A 115 13.55 -15.70 8.21
N ASP A 116 14.17 -14.56 8.53
CA ASP A 116 15.02 -13.56 7.83
C ASP A 116 15.44 -13.71 6.35
N LEU A 117 15.29 -14.86 5.70
CA LEU A 117 15.67 -15.12 4.31
C LEU A 117 14.50 -15.05 3.30
N ARG A 118 13.25 -14.92 3.78
CA ARG A 118 12.03 -15.01 2.93
C ARG A 118 11.01 -13.88 3.17
N GLY A 119 11.26 -12.98 4.13
CA GLY A 119 10.30 -11.95 4.58
C GLY A 119 10.13 -10.76 3.64
N GLY A 120 11.20 -10.34 2.94
CA GLY A 120 11.26 -9.05 2.24
C GLY A 120 10.09 -8.75 1.31
N ALA A 121 9.64 -9.73 0.52
CA ALA A 121 8.58 -9.54 -0.46
C ALA A 121 7.17 -9.36 0.15
N TYR A 122 6.96 -9.76 1.41
CA TYR A 122 5.67 -9.71 2.11
C TYR A 122 5.65 -8.82 3.35
N ASP A 123 6.81 -8.33 3.81
CA ASP A 123 6.95 -7.51 5.02
C ASP A 123 6.03 -6.28 5.02
N ASP A 124 5.78 -5.75 3.83
CA ASP A 124 4.96 -4.58 3.60
C ASP A 124 3.50 -4.89 3.20
N LEU A 125 3.11 -6.16 3.16
CA LEU A 125 1.75 -6.57 2.80
C LEU A 125 0.99 -7.02 4.05
N THR A 126 -0.22 -6.48 4.22
CA THR A 126 -1.16 -6.96 5.25
C THR A 126 -1.65 -8.36 4.88
N LEU A 127 -2.11 -9.14 5.87
CA LEU A 127 -2.68 -10.45 5.61
C LEU A 127 -3.82 -10.40 4.58
N TRP A 128 -4.65 -9.35 4.59
CA TRP A 128 -5.71 -9.17 3.59
C TRP A 128 -5.17 -9.08 2.15
N GLU A 129 -4.08 -8.34 1.97
CA GLU A 129 -3.45 -8.15 0.66
C GLU A 129 -2.75 -9.42 0.19
N GLN A 130 -2.28 -10.25 1.12
CA GLN A 130 -1.65 -11.54 0.85
C GLN A 130 -2.63 -12.64 0.40
N ILE A 131 -3.92 -12.55 0.77
CA ILE A 131 -4.91 -13.58 0.41
C ILE A 131 -5.04 -13.72 -1.11
N ASP A 132 -4.96 -14.97 -1.57
CA ASP A 132 -5.06 -15.39 -2.97
C ASP A 132 -4.11 -14.60 -3.88
N ASP A 133 -2.87 -14.38 -3.43
CA ASP A 133 -1.82 -13.65 -4.15
C ASP A 133 -2.26 -12.23 -4.58
N GLY A 134 -3.11 -11.61 -3.77
CA GLY A 134 -3.67 -10.28 -4.07
C GLY A 134 -4.87 -10.30 -5.03
N ALA A 135 -5.29 -11.46 -5.54
CA ALA A 135 -6.46 -11.59 -6.40
C ALA A 135 -7.71 -11.02 -5.72
N GLN A 136 -8.47 -10.21 -6.46
CA GLN A 136 -9.69 -9.59 -5.96
C GLN A 136 -10.90 -10.51 -6.21
N TYR A 137 -11.97 -10.32 -5.45
CA TYR A 137 -13.25 -11.03 -5.64
C TYR A 137 -13.21 -12.55 -5.54
N THR A 138 -12.22 -13.12 -4.85
CA THR A 138 -12.15 -14.55 -4.58
C THR A 138 -13.24 -15.00 -3.60
N PRO A 139 -13.58 -16.31 -3.55
CA PRO A 139 -14.56 -16.83 -2.60
C PRO A 139 -14.20 -16.49 -1.14
N ALA A 140 -12.93 -16.62 -0.76
CA ALA A 140 -12.44 -16.28 0.57
C ALA A 140 -12.65 -14.81 0.90
N LYS A 141 -12.22 -13.88 0.03
CA LYS A 141 -12.41 -12.44 0.26
C LYS A 141 -13.88 -12.04 0.31
N LYS A 142 -14.73 -12.62 -0.54
CA LYS A 142 -16.18 -12.41 -0.50
C LYS A 142 -16.79 -12.88 0.82
N TRP A 143 -16.41 -14.07 1.29
CA TRP A 143 -16.84 -14.58 2.58
C TRP A 143 -16.41 -13.65 3.72
N LEU A 144 -15.13 -13.32 3.82
CA LEU A 144 -14.56 -12.46 4.87
C LEU A 144 -15.07 -11.01 4.83
N PHE A 145 -15.54 -10.55 3.66
CA PHE A 145 -16.25 -9.28 3.53
C PHE A 145 -17.69 -9.39 4.02
N SER A 146 -18.37 -10.49 3.71
CA SER A 146 -19.78 -10.71 4.03
C SER A 146 -20.03 -10.90 5.54
N VAL A 147 -19.13 -11.58 6.27
CA VAL A 147 -19.36 -11.88 7.69
C VAL A 147 -19.52 -10.60 8.55
N PRO A 148 -18.63 -9.60 8.48
CA PRO A 148 -18.82 -8.30 9.13
C PRO A 148 -20.16 -7.64 8.79
N VAL A 149 -20.58 -7.69 7.53
CA VAL A 149 -21.85 -7.08 7.07
C VAL A 149 -23.05 -7.81 7.67
N VAL A 150 -23.07 -9.14 7.65
CA VAL A 150 -24.15 -9.94 8.24
C VAL A 150 -24.22 -9.73 9.75
N LEU A 151 -23.08 -9.68 10.44
CA LEU A 151 -23.03 -9.44 11.88
C LEU A 151 -23.54 -8.03 12.23
N PHE A 152 -23.18 -7.02 11.45
CA PHE A 152 -23.71 -5.66 11.58
C PHE A 152 -25.23 -5.62 11.42
N LEU A 153 -25.77 -6.31 10.41
CA LEU A 153 -27.22 -6.37 10.19
C LEU A 153 -27.94 -7.08 11.34
N ALA A 154 -27.38 -8.19 11.83
CA ALA A 154 -27.89 -8.88 13.01
C ALA A 154 -27.87 -7.97 14.25
N SER A 155 -26.75 -7.27 14.48
CA SER A 155 -26.62 -6.32 15.59
C SER A 155 -27.64 -5.19 15.50
N THR A 156 -27.84 -4.63 14.30
CA THR A 156 -28.85 -3.58 14.03
C THR A 156 -30.28 -4.09 14.32
N HIS A 157 -30.59 -5.31 13.91
CA HIS A 157 -31.89 -5.92 14.17
C HIS A 157 -32.14 -6.09 15.67
N TYR A 158 -31.19 -6.68 16.41
CA TYR A 158 -31.36 -6.94 17.85
C TYR A 158 -31.17 -5.71 18.75
N THR A 159 -30.67 -4.60 18.20
CA THR A 159 -30.66 -3.28 18.86
C THR A 159 -31.94 -2.49 18.60
N ASN A 160 -32.97 -3.13 18.00
CA ASN A 160 -34.25 -2.51 17.66
C ASN A 160 -34.09 -1.24 16.79
N TYR A 161 -33.10 -1.22 15.90
CA TYR A 161 -32.84 -0.08 15.02
C TYR A 161 -32.62 1.25 15.77
N ASN A 162 -32.08 1.19 16.99
CA ASN A 162 -31.70 2.38 17.75
C ASN A 162 -30.70 3.23 16.94
N PRO A 163 -31.01 4.49 16.60
CA PRO A 163 -30.17 5.31 15.73
C PRO A 163 -28.74 5.52 16.24
N TRP A 164 -28.56 5.62 17.56
CA TRP A 164 -27.24 5.83 18.16
C TRP A 164 -26.36 4.58 18.04
N LEU A 165 -26.90 3.41 18.41
CA LEU A 165 -26.16 2.14 18.29
C LEU A 165 -25.92 1.77 16.82
N PHE A 166 -26.89 2.06 15.95
CA PHE A 166 -26.73 1.92 14.51
C PHE A 166 -25.57 2.76 13.98
N ALA A 167 -25.49 4.05 14.33
CA ALA A 167 -24.42 4.94 13.88
C ALA A 167 -23.04 4.46 14.34
N VAL A 168 -22.92 3.99 15.59
CA VAL A 168 -21.67 3.41 16.13
C VAL A 168 -21.29 2.15 15.36
N ASN A 169 -22.20 1.20 15.21
CA ASN A 169 -21.97 -0.05 14.50
C ASN A 169 -21.64 0.17 13.01
N LEU A 170 -22.29 1.14 12.37
CA LEU A 170 -22.06 1.50 10.97
C LEU A 170 -20.68 2.14 10.79
N THR A 171 -20.30 3.05 11.68
CA THR A 171 -18.98 3.70 11.64
C THR A 171 -17.87 2.66 11.79
N ALA A 172 -18.01 1.73 12.73
CA ALA A 172 -17.08 0.62 12.90
C ALA A 172 -17.02 -0.28 11.66
N LEU A 173 -18.18 -0.61 11.07
CA LEU A 173 -18.23 -1.41 9.84
C LEU A 173 -17.50 -0.71 8.70
N ILE A 174 -17.79 0.58 8.46
CA ILE A 174 -17.14 1.37 7.41
C ILE A 174 -15.63 1.36 7.59
N PHE A 175 -15.13 1.61 8.81
CA PHE A 175 -13.70 1.61 9.11
C PHE A 175 -13.03 0.28 8.74
N VAL A 176 -13.68 -0.86 9.01
CA VAL A 176 -13.14 -2.19 8.71
C VAL A 176 -13.29 -2.56 7.23
N LEU A 177 -14.30 -2.04 6.52
CA LEU A 177 -14.54 -2.38 5.11
C LEU A 177 -13.75 -1.50 4.14
N ILE A 178 -13.45 -0.24 4.48
CA ILE A 178 -12.62 0.67 3.67
C ILE A 178 -11.35 -0.02 3.16
N PRO A 179 -10.46 -0.56 4.02
CA PRO A 179 -9.21 -1.18 3.56
C PRO A 179 -9.43 -2.51 2.81
N LYS A 180 -10.64 -3.08 2.82
CA LYS A 180 -10.99 -4.27 2.04
C LYS A 180 -11.36 -3.95 0.59
N LEU A 181 -11.62 -2.68 0.27
CA LEU A 181 -12.05 -2.28 -1.07
C LEU A 181 -10.89 -2.41 -2.07
N PRO A 182 -11.14 -2.93 -3.29
CA PRO A 182 -10.12 -3.05 -4.33
C PRO A 182 -9.43 -1.74 -4.68
N GLN A 183 -10.16 -0.62 -4.58
CA GLN A 183 -9.62 0.73 -4.86
C GLN A 183 -8.50 1.15 -3.91
N LEU A 184 -8.46 0.57 -2.70
CA LEU A 184 -7.48 0.88 -1.66
C LEU A 184 -6.44 -0.23 -1.49
N HIS A 185 -6.44 -1.23 -2.39
CA HIS A 185 -5.45 -2.29 -2.38
C HIS A 185 -4.05 -1.68 -2.56
N ARG A 186 -3.12 -1.99 -1.65
CA ARG A 186 -1.74 -1.50 -1.65
C ARG A 186 -1.60 0.02 -1.50
N GLN A 187 -2.66 0.74 -1.08
CA GLN A 187 -2.58 2.18 -0.83
C GLN A 187 -2.48 2.45 0.67
N ARG A 188 -1.35 3.01 1.12
CA ARG A 188 -1.20 3.49 2.49
C ARG A 188 -1.24 5.01 2.52
N VAL A 189 -2.07 5.55 3.41
CA VAL A 189 -2.14 6.98 3.68
C VAL A 189 -1.20 7.28 4.84
N ARG A 190 -0.08 7.95 4.57
CA ARG A 190 0.85 8.43 5.60
C ARG A 190 0.65 9.94 5.78
N PHE A 191 0.32 10.35 7.00
CA PHE A 191 0.21 11.75 7.41
C PHE A 191 1.52 12.12 8.14
N MET A 192 2.12 13.25 7.75
CA MET A 192 3.44 13.71 8.16
C MET A 192 4.60 12.86 7.61
N ALA A 193 5.33 13.40 6.65
CA ALA A 193 6.73 13.03 6.46
C ALA A 193 7.55 13.86 7.45
N ASP A 194 7.62 13.44 8.70
CA ASP A 194 8.71 13.90 9.55
C ASP A 194 10.01 13.33 8.97
N ASP A 195 11.00 14.21 8.87
CA ASP A 195 12.36 14.00 8.36
C ASP A 195 12.57 14.01 6.83
N ALA A 196 12.12 15.09 6.19
CA ALA A 196 13.00 15.69 5.18
C ALA A 196 14.04 16.54 5.93
N SER A 197 15.07 15.91 6.49
CA SER A 197 16.31 16.60 6.80
C SER A 197 16.70 17.40 5.56
N GLY A 198 16.59 18.73 5.64
CA GLY A 198 16.85 19.68 4.56
C GLY A 198 18.33 19.80 4.20
N ILE A 199 19.08 18.70 4.22
CA ILE A 199 20.42 18.65 3.66
C ILE A 199 20.22 18.45 2.16
N ALA A 200 20.15 19.57 1.44
CA ALA A 200 20.46 19.58 0.03
C ALA A 200 21.81 18.86 -0.13
N THR A 201 21.81 17.69 -0.78
CA THR A 201 23.05 17.06 -1.22
C THR A 201 23.81 18.10 -2.03
N PRO A 202 25.02 18.51 -1.61
CA PRO A 202 25.83 19.39 -2.41
C PRO A 202 26.09 18.66 -3.73
N VAL A 203 25.74 19.28 -4.86
CA VAL A 203 26.23 18.83 -6.15
C VAL A 203 27.72 19.15 -6.21
N THR A 204 28.56 18.20 -5.81
CA THR A 204 30.00 18.27 -6.04
C THR A 204 30.26 18.13 -7.55
N PRO A 205 30.92 19.09 -8.21
CA PRO A 205 31.23 18.98 -9.63
C PRO A 205 32.52 18.18 -9.81
N SER A 206 32.48 16.86 -9.64
CA SER A 206 33.62 16.01 -10.00
C SER A 206 33.28 14.52 -10.00
N PHE A 207 32.49 14.05 -10.96
CA PHE A 207 32.59 12.67 -11.45
C PHE A 207 32.33 12.69 -12.96
N PRO A 208 33.23 12.13 -13.80
CA PRO A 208 32.95 11.98 -15.21
C PRO A 208 31.85 10.91 -15.39
N PRO A 209 30.96 11.07 -16.38
CA PRO A 209 29.95 10.06 -16.66
C PRO A 209 30.65 8.78 -17.11
N SER A 210 30.39 7.67 -16.40
CA SER A 210 30.69 6.33 -16.89
C SER A 210 29.71 6.02 -18.02
N GLY A 211 30.02 6.55 -19.20
CA GLY A 211 29.42 6.12 -20.45
C GLY A 211 30.25 4.96 -20.97
N THR A 212 29.67 3.76 -20.98
CA THR A 212 30.13 2.64 -21.79
C THR A 212 30.12 3.09 -23.26
N GLN A 213 31.29 3.51 -23.76
CA GLN A 213 31.49 3.71 -25.18
C GLN A 213 31.63 2.31 -25.81
N THR A 214 30.65 1.92 -26.61
CA THR A 214 30.81 0.85 -27.61
C THR A 214 32.05 1.15 -28.47
N PRO A 215 32.99 0.20 -28.62
CA PRO A 215 34.09 0.35 -29.55
C PRO A 215 33.54 0.47 -30.97
N VAL A 216 33.87 1.56 -31.65
CA VAL A 216 33.65 1.70 -33.09
C VAL A 216 34.89 1.09 -33.75
N ASP A 217 34.87 -0.22 -33.98
CA ASP A 217 35.96 -0.87 -34.69
C ASP A 217 35.98 -0.37 -36.13
N HIS A 218 37.06 0.33 -36.45
CA HIS A 218 37.44 0.68 -37.81
C HIS A 218 37.42 -0.57 -38.69
N ALA A 219 36.79 -0.42 -39.86
CA ALA A 219 36.81 -1.37 -40.95
C ALA A 219 38.25 -1.85 -41.25
N ALA A 220 38.61 -3.00 -40.70
CA ALA A 220 39.77 -3.76 -41.13
C ALA A 220 39.40 -4.48 -42.43
N ARG A 221 40.17 -4.17 -43.48
CA ARG A 221 40.11 -4.77 -44.81
C ARG A 221 40.11 -6.31 -44.73
N LEU A 222 39.20 -6.90 -45.50
CA LEU A 222 39.21 -8.30 -45.94
C LEU A 222 40.43 -8.58 -46.83
N SER A 223 41.60 -8.88 -46.26
CA SER A 223 42.71 -9.38 -47.08
C SER A 223 43.78 -10.22 -46.39
N ASP A 224 43.59 -10.78 -45.19
CA ASP A 224 44.60 -11.69 -44.61
C ASP A 224 43.93 -12.78 -43.73
N ILE A 225 43.30 -13.76 -44.37
CA ILE A 225 43.09 -15.10 -43.79
C ILE A 225 43.85 -16.04 -44.71
N THR A 226 45.09 -16.34 -44.35
CA THR A 226 45.88 -17.39 -45.00
C THR A 226 45.93 -18.58 -44.06
N ASP A 227 45.56 -19.74 -44.59
CA ASP A 227 45.60 -21.05 -43.96
C ASP A 227 46.96 -21.34 -43.32
N ALA A 228 46.97 -21.63 -42.02
CA ALA A 228 47.92 -22.57 -41.43
C ALA A 228 47.53 -22.90 -39.97
N ASN A 229 47.62 -24.18 -39.64
CA ASN A 229 47.73 -24.77 -38.29
C ASN A 229 46.50 -25.47 -37.70
N PHE A 230 45.99 -26.46 -38.43
CA PHE A 230 45.53 -27.71 -37.81
C PHE A 230 46.43 -28.86 -38.29
N GLN A 231 47.32 -29.31 -37.42
CA GLN A 231 47.85 -30.68 -37.35
C GLN A 231 47.74 -31.14 -35.89
#